data_AF-A0A095AT27-F1
#
_entry.id   AF-A0A095AT27-F1
#
_cell.length_a   1.000
_cell.length_b   1.000
_cell.length_c   1.000
_cell.angle_alpha   90.00
_cell.angle_beta   90.00
_cell.angle_gamma   90.00
#
_symmetry.space_group_name_H-M   'P 1'
#
loop_
_entity.id
_entity.type
_entity.pdbx_description
1 polymer ?
#
loop_
_entity_poly.entity_id
_entity_poly.type
_entity_poly.pdbx_seq_one_letter_code
_entity_poly.pdbx_strand_id
1 'polypeptide(L)'
;WTHLKDISFPRAEDENVNLLIGCNTPSVHETKEIRTGKSDEPSAVRTLLGWTLFGSYGEPCKNNRVINHLSAKEELEDKFEQLYSTKFKDPFSRTILMSVEDRVALSVISGSKQRLNGHYQIALPWR
;
A
#
# COMPACT_ATOMS: atom_id res chain seq x y z
N TRP A 1 -0.39 -24.21 17.77
CA TRP A 1 -1.47 -23.33 18.26
C TRP A 1 -2.82 -24.04 18.21
N THR A 2 -3.67 -23.94 19.25
CA THR A 2 -4.93 -24.70 19.34
C THR A 2 -5.94 -24.35 18.25
N HIS A 3 -6.02 -23.08 17.86
CA HIS A 3 -6.94 -22.58 16.82
C HIS A 3 -6.56 -22.96 15.40
N LEU A 4 -5.36 -23.53 15.18
CA LEU A 4 -4.84 -23.91 13.86
C LEU A 4 -4.54 -25.41 13.75
N LYS A 5 -4.91 -26.24 14.75
CA LYS A 5 -4.51 -27.67 14.82
C LYS A 5 -5.07 -28.52 13.67
N ASP A 6 -6.22 -28.13 13.14
CA ASP A 6 -6.95 -28.80 12.07
C ASP A 6 -6.61 -28.24 10.67
N ILE A 7 -5.70 -27.26 10.56
CA ILE A 7 -5.26 -26.69 9.29
C ILE A 7 -3.90 -27.27 8.91
N SER A 8 -3.80 -27.81 7.70
CA SER A 8 -2.52 -28.23 7.13
C SER A 8 -1.91 -27.10 6.29
N PHE A 9 -0.66 -26.76 6.58
CA PHE A 9 0.14 -25.83 5.80
C PHE A 9 1.25 -26.64 5.10
N PRO A 10 1.08 -27.00 3.82
CA PRO A 10 2.09 -27.77 3.10
C PRO A 10 3.38 -26.95 2.95
N ARG A 11 4.52 -27.63 3.00
CA ARG A 11 5.80 -27.01 2.66
C ARG A 11 5.82 -26.71 1.16
N ALA A 12 6.18 -25.50 0.78
CA ALA A 12 6.38 -25.16 -0.62
C ALA A 12 7.53 -26.00 -1.20
N GLU A 13 7.30 -26.62 -2.35
CA GLU A 13 8.34 -27.35 -3.09
C GLU A 13 9.34 -26.40 -3.76
N ASP A 14 8.85 -25.22 -4.15
CA ASP A 14 9.65 -24.14 -4.71
C ASP A 14 10.00 -23.12 -3.61
N GLU A 15 11.29 -22.87 -3.41
CA GLU A 15 11.80 -21.86 -2.47
C GLU A 15 11.87 -20.46 -3.11
N ASN A 16 11.56 -20.33 -4.41
CA ASN A 16 11.48 -19.03 -5.07
C ASN A 16 10.27 -18.24 -4.56
N VAL A 17 10.55 -17.16 -3.85
CA VAL A 17 9.52 -16.23 -3.40
C VAL A 17 9.15 -15.30 -4.56
N ASN A 18 7.88 -15.33 -4.97
CA ASN A 18 7.32 -14.45 -5.99
C ASN A 18 6.45 -13.36 -5.35
N LEU A 19 6.38 -12.19 -6.00
CA LEU A 19 5.53 -11.07 -5.59
C LEU A 19 4.36 -10.92 -6.59
N LEU A 20 3.13 -11.04 -6.09
CA LEU A 20 1.93 -10.75 -6.88
C LEU A 20 1.59 -9.25 -6.76
N ILE A 21 1.69 -8.51 -7.87
CA ILE A 21 1.31 -7.09 -7.95
C ILE A 21 0.01 -6.97 -8.73
N GLY A 22 -1.02 -6.45 -8.06
CA GLY A 22 -2.36 -6.31 -8.63
C GLY A 22 -3.21 -7.57 -8.47
N CYS A 23 -4.52 -7.39 -8.53
CA CYS A 23 -5.50 -8.47 -8.45
C CYS A 23 -6.60 -8.21 -9.48
N ASN A 24 -6.74 -9.11 -10.46
CA ASN A 24 -7.79 -9.04 -11.46
C ASN A 24 -9.11 -9.69 -10.99
N THR A 25 -9.07 -10.43 -9.87
CA THR A 25 -10.20 -11.22 -9.37
C THR A 25 -10.37 -10.99 -7.86
N PRO A 26 -10.88 -9.82 -7.42
CA PRO A 26 -10.96 -9.49 -5.99
C PRO A 26 -11.83 -10.48 -5.20
N SER A 27 -12.81 -11.12 -5.85
CA SER A 27 -13.69 -12.12 -5.23
C SER A 27 -12.95 -13.33 -4.66
N VAL A 28 -11.79 -13.73 -5.21
CA VAL A 28 -11.03 -14.86 -4.65
C VAL A 28 -10.33 -14.52 -3.34
N HIS A 29 -10.12 -13.24 -3.06
CA HIS A 29 -9.52 -12.73 -1.83
C HIS A 29 -10.55 -12.43 -0.74
N GLU A 30 -11.84 -12.68 -1.01
CA GLU A 30 -12.87 -12.51 0.00
C GLU A 30 -12.60 -13.43 1.19
N THR A 31 -12.50 -12.83 2.37
CA THR A 31 -12.30 -13.54 3.62
C THR A 31 -13.52 -14.39 3.93
N LYS A 32 -13.33 -15.71 3.93
CA LYS A 32 -14.37 -16.67 4.32
C LYS A 32 -14.31 -17.00 5.81
N GLU A 33 -13.13 -16.94 6.40
CA GLU A 33 -12.91 -17.30 7.81
C GLU A 33 -11.63 -16.65 8.32
N ILE A 34 -11.65 -16.23 9.59
CA ILE A 34 -10.47 -15.73 10.30
C ILE A 34 -10.32 -16.54 11.59
N ARG A 35 -9.11 -17.06 11.83
CA ARG A 35 -8.75 -17.71 13.09
C ARG A 35 -7.60 -16.98 13.74
N THR A 36 -7.88 -16.39 14.89
CA THR A 36 -6.90 -15.63 15.69
C THR A 36 -6.56 -16.37 16.97
N GLY A 37 -5.30 -16.30 17.36
CA GLY A 37 -4.81 -16.81 18.64
C GLY A 37 -4.79 -15.74 19.71
N LYS A 38 -3.96 -15.98 20.74
CA LYS A 38 -3.58 -14.97 21.74
C LYS A 38 -2.65 -13.91 21.14
N SER A 39 -2.30 -12.91 21.95
CA SER A 39 -1.16 -12.02 21.66
C SER A 39 0.07 -12.85 21.27
N ASP A 40 0.75 -12.46 20.20
CA ASP A 40 1.96 -13.09 19.66
C ASP A 40 1.78 -14.48 19.03
N GLU A 41 0.55 -15.01 18.96
CA GLU A 41 0.24 -16.20 18.16
C GLU A 41 -0.14 -15.80 16.72
N PRO A 42 0.22 -16.61 15.72
CA PRO A 42 -0.14 -16.32 14.34
C PRO A 42 -1.64 -16.46 14.14
N SER A 43 -2.14 -15.71 13.17
CA SER A 43 -3.53 -15.75 12.72
C SER A 43 -3.60 -16.37 11.33
N ALA A 44 -4.70 -17.03 11.00
CA ALA A 44 -4.91 -17.57 9.66
C ALA A 44 -6.21 -17.01 9.05
N VAL A 45 -6.17 -16.74 7.76
CA VAL A 45 -7.33 -16.31 6.97
C VAL A 45 -7.60 -17.35 5.89
N ARG A 46 -8.85 -17.78 5.76
CA ARG A 46 -9.31 -18.62 4.65
C ARG A 46 -9.94 -17.77 3.58
N THR A 47 -9.47 -17.93 2.36
CA THR A 47 -10.06 -17.34 1.15
C THR A 47 -10.47 -18.46 0.18
N LEU A 48 -10.92 -18.13 -1.04
CA LEU A 48 -11.16 -19.15 -2.07
C LEU A 48 -9.88 -19.85 -2.53
N LEU A 49 -8.71 -19.23 -2.30
CA LEU A 49 -7.40 -19.78 -2.65
C LEU A 49 -6.83 -20.71 -1.56
N GLY A 50 -7.52 -20.86 -0.43
CA GLY A 50 -7.08 -21.67 0.71
C GLY A 50 -6.70 -20.83 1.93
N TRP A 51 -5.87 -21.40 2.80
CA TRP A 51 -5.46 -20.80 4.06
C TRP A 51 -4.15 -20.02 3.93
N THR A 52 -4.13 -18.80 4.44
CA THR A 52 -2.92 -17.97 4.57
C THR A 52 -2.63 -17.72 6.04
N LEU A 53 -1.37 -17.93 6.46
CA LEU A 53 -0.90 -17.70 7.82
C LEU A 53 -0.21 -16.33 7.94
N PHE A 54 -0.50 -15.60 9.00
CA PHE A 54 0.03 -14.28 9.31
C PHE A 54 0.66 -14.27 10.70
N GLY A 55 1.79 -13.57 10.84
CA GLY A 55 2.52 -13.45 12.09
C GLY A 55 3.71 -14.41 12.18
N SER A 56 4.48 -14.30 13.26
CA SER A 56 5.68 -15.11 13.46
C SER A 56 5.34 -16.59 13.58
N TYR A 57 5.95 -17.40 12.72
CA TYR A 57 5.85 -18.86 12.75
C TYR A 57 7.16 -19.44 13.32
N GLY A 58 7.10 -20.00 14.52
CA GLY A 58 8.24 -20.65 15.19
C GLY A 58 8.92 -19.81 16.28
N GLU A 59 9.85 -20.44 17.02
CA GLU A 59 10.69 -19.72 17.98
C GLU A 59 11.60 -18.71 17.25
N PRO A 60 11.81 -17.50 17.79
CA PRO A 60 12.78 -16.57 17.25
C PRO A 60 14.17 -17.19 17.37
N CYS A 61 14.68 -17.77 16.27
CA CYS A 61 16.08 -18.14 16.15
C CYS A 61 16.90 -16.86 16.40
N LYS A 62 17.60 -16.79 17.54
CA LYS A 62 18.34 -15.59 18.02
C LYS A 62 19.32 -14.99 17.00
N ASN A 63 19.64 -15.70 15.91
CA ASN A 63 20.64 -15.31 14.93
C ASN A 63 20.14 -15.14 13.48
N ASN A 64 18.88 -15.47 13.14
CA ASN A 64 18.39 -15.36 11.76
C ASN A 64 17.21 -14.39 11.66
N ARG A 65 17.51 -13.10 11.46
CA ARG A 65 16.53 -12.18 10.87
C ARG A 65 16.54 -12.38 9.37
N VAL A 66 15.60 -13.19 8.87
CA VAL A 66 15.40 -13.32 7.42
C VAL A 66 14.60 -12.11 6.98
N ILE A 67 15.28 -11.15 6.35
CA ILE A 67 14.63 -10.03 5.67
C ILE A 67 14.45 -10.46 4.23
N ASN A 68 13.20 -10.52 3.77
CA ASN A 68 12.91 -10.66 2.34
C ASN A 68 13.24 -9.33 1.65
N HIS A 69 14.50 -9.15 1.25
CA HIS A 69 14.95 -7.99 0.50
C HIS A 69 14.60 -8.19 -0.98
N LEU A 70 13.58 -7.47 -1.45
CA LEU A 70 13.26 -7.38 -2.86
C LEU A 70 14.18 -6.34 -3.50
N SER A 71 15.19 -6.81 -4.25
CA SER A 71 15.91 -5.97 -5.21
C SER A 71 15.07 -5.91 -6.49
N ALA A 72 14.52 -4.75 -6.80
CA ALA A 72 13.74 -4.53 -8.01
C ALA A 72 14.68 -4.55 -9.24
N LYS A 73 14.31 -5.30 -10.27
CA LYS A 73 14.77 -5.05 -11.65
C LYS A 73 13.93 -3.92 -12.25
N GLU A 74 14.40 -3.25 -13.29
CA GLU A 74 13.68 -2.15 -13.98
C GLU A 74 12.21 -2.52 -14.29
N GLU A 75 11.94 -3.77 -14.70
CA GLU A 75 10.58 -4.28 -14.97
C GLU A 75 9.63 -4.27 -13.75
N LEU A 76 10.16 -4.35 -12.53
CA LEU A 76 9.35 -4.28 -11.30
C LEU A 76 8.97 -2.82 -10.99
N GLU A 77 9.91 -1.90 -11.17
CA GLU A 77 9.68 -0.45 -11.03
C GLU A 77 8.57 -0.01 -11.99
N ASP A 78 8.64 -0.45 -13.25
CA ASP A 78 7.63 -0.16 -14.27
C ASP A 78 6.23 -0.69 -13.88
N LYS A 79 6.14 -1.88 -13.28
CA LYS A 79 4.88 -2.45 -12.79
C LYS A 79 4.33 -1.69 -11.59
N PHE A 80 5.20 -1.19 -10.70
CA PHE A 80 4.79 -0.29 -9.63
C PHE A 80 4.27 1.03 -10.21
N GLU A 81 5.00 1.66 -11.13
CA GLU A 81 4.58 2.90 -11.77
C GLU A 81 3.25 2.73 -12.52
N GLN A 82 3.06 1.60 -13.22
CA GLN A 82 1.80 1.26 -13.88
C GLN A 82 0.65 1.09 -12.87
N LEU A 83 0.89 0.43 -11.73
CA LEU A 83 -0.12 0.28 -10.68
C LEU A 83 -0.55 1.64 -10.12
N TYR A 84 0.41 2.52 -9.80
CA TYR A 84 0.14 3.87 -9.31
C TYR A 84 -0.57 4.70 -10.39
N SER A 85 -0.07 4.68 -11.62
CA SER A 85 -0.72 5.32 -12.76
C SER A 85 -2.14 4.83 -12.94
N THR A 86 -2.44 3.54 -12.81
CA THR A 86 -3.80 3.04 -13.03
C THR A 86 -4.73 3.38 -11.87
N LYS A 87 -4.24 3.39 -10.63
CA LYS A 87 -5.04 3.71 -9.44
C LYS A 87 -5.26 5.20 -9.22
N PHE A 88 -4.33 6.03 -9.72
CA PHE A 88 -4.33 7.48 -9.50
C PHE A 88 -4.35 8.31 -10.79
N LYS A 89 -4.44 7.69 -11.98
CA LYS A 89 -4.80 8.44 -13.19
C LYS A 89 -6.21 8.95 -13.02
N ASP A 90 -6.28 10.22 -12.68
CA ASP A 90 -7.47 11.02 -12.79
C ASP A 90 -8.00 10.90 -14.24
N PRO A 91 -9.21 10.36 -14.48
CA PRO A 91 -9.79 10.30 -15.82
C PRO A 91 -9.98 11.69 -16.43
N PHE A 92 -9.82 12.73 -15.62
CA PHE A 92 -10.11 14.10 -15.99
C PHE A 92 -8.82 14.84 -16.37
N SER A 93 -8.51 14.80 -17.66
CA SER A 93 -7.96 15.98 -18.35
C SER A 93 -8.95 17.16 -18.39
N ARG A 94 -9.86 17.28 -17.42
CA ARG A 94 -10.95 18.26 -17.40
C ARG A 94 -11.03 18.94 -16.05
N THR A 95 -10.55 20.18 -16.09
CA THR A 95 -10.78 21.24 -15.11
C THR A 95 -10.21 20.91 -13.73
N ILE A 96 -9.19 21.66 -13.32
CA ILE A 96 -8.78 21.73 -11.91
C ILE A 96 -10.06 21.89 -11.08
N LEU A 97 -10.50 20.84 -10.40
CA LEU A 97 -11.60 20.88 -9.46
C LEU A 97 -11.07 21.63 -8.24
N MET A 98 -11.08 22.95 -8.36
CA MET A 98 -10.64 23.83 -7.30
C MET A 98 -11.63 23.73 -6.14
N SER A 99 -11.14 23.34 -4.96
CA SER A 99 -11.91 23.50 -3.73
C SER A 99 -12.23 24.98 -3.50
N VAL A 100 -13.17 25.26 -2.59
CA VAL A 100 -13.48 26.65 -2.21
C VAL A 100 -12.21 27.31 -1.67
N GLU A 101 -11.44 26.57 -0.89
CA GLU A 101 -10.16 26.94 -0.32
C GLU A 101 -9.11 27.22 -1.41
N ASP A 102 -9.03 26.40 -2.45
CA ASP A 102 -8.10 26.61 -3.56
C ASP A 102 -8.43 27.91 -4.31
N ARG A 103 -9.72 28.21 -4.51
CA ARG A 103 -10.13 29.48 -5.17
C ARG A 103 -9.77 30.68 -4.31
N VAL A 104 -9.99 30.59 -3.00
CA VAL A 104 -9.60 31.64 -2.05
C VAL A 104 -8.08 31.80 -2.07
N ALA A 105 -7.33 30.71 -2.00
CA ALA A 105 -5.88 30.73 -2.01
C ALA A 105 -5.32 31.36 -3.29
N LEU A 106 -5.84 30.96 -4.46
CA LEU A 106 -5.44 31.57 -5.73
C LEU A 106 -5.80 33.05 -5.82
N SER A 107 -6.95 33.46 -5.28
CA SER A 107 -7.34 34.88 -5.26
C SER A 107 -6.39 35.72 -4.41
N VAL A 108 -5.98 35.21 -3.24
CA VAL A 108 -5.03 35.87 -2.34
C VAL A 108 -3.65 35.97 -2.98
N ILE A 109 -3.12 34.87 -3.53
CA ILE A 109 -1.79 34.84 -4.14
C ILE A 109 -1.74 35.73 -5.38
N SER A 110 -2.74 35.63 -6.27
CA SER A 110 -2.76 36.39 -7.52
C SER A 110 -2.97 37.89 -7.28
N GLY A 111 -3.80 38.26 -6.30
CA GLY A 111 -4.09 39.66 -5.97
C GLY A 111 -2.98 40.37 -5.17
N SER A 112 -2.11 39.62 -4.49
CA SER A 112 -1.07 40.18 -3.61
C SER A 112 0.34 40.16 -4.20
N LYS A 113 0.51 39.62 -5.42
CA LYS A 113 1.81 39.50 -6.06
C LYS A 113 2.38 40.88 -6.40
N GLN A 114 3.42 41.27 -5.68
CA GLN A 114 4.13 42.52 -5.90
C GLN A 114 5.64 42.31 -5.89
N ARG A 115 6.36 43.18 -6.59
CA ARG A 115 7.83 43.19 -6.59
C ARG A 115 8.31 44.43 -5.82
N LEU A 116 8.96 44.23 -4.68
CA LEU A 116 9.48 45.28 -3.81
C LEU A 116 10.96 45.06 -3.56
N ASN A 117 11.77 46.10 -3.78
CA ASN A 117 13.23 46.08 -3.58
C ASN A 117 13.94 44.89 -4.26
N GLY A 118 13.49 44.51 -5.45
CA GLY A 118 14.06 43.38 -6.19
C GLY A 118 13.57 41.99 -5.76
N HIS A 119 12.71 41.90 -4.74
CA HIS A 119 12.15 40.65 -4.24
C HIS A 119 10.65 40.53 -4.57
N TYR A 120 10.18 39.31 -4.81
CA TYR A 120 8.75 39.03 -4.94
C TYR A 120 8.13 38.82 -3.56
N GLN A 121 7.01 39.47 -3.33
CA GLN A 121 6.18 39.27 -2.16
C GLN A 121 4.79 38.80 -2.61
N ILE A 122 4.25 37.85 -1.86
CA ILE A 122 2.88 37.34 -1.99
C ILE A 122 2.30 37.21 -0.59
N ALA A 123 1.00 37.42 -0.45
CA ALA A 123 0.27 37.12 0.77
C ALA A 123 0.09 35.61 0.89
N LEU A 124 0.25 35.10 2.11
CA LEU A 124 0.02 33.70 2.42
C LEU A 124 -1.50 33.43 2.45
N PRO A 125 -1.98 32.36 1.78
CA PRO A 125 -3.41 32.06 1.71
C PRO A 125 -3.97 31.34 2.95
N TRP A 126 -3.13 31.08 3.95
CA TRP A 126 -3.49 30.32 5.15
C TRP A 126 -4.05 31.23 6.26
N ARG A 127 -4.96 30.68 7.06
CA ARG A 127 -5.41 31.24 8.35
C ARG A 127 -4.79 30.46 9.49
#